data_AF-A0A9W4ISZ6-F1
#
_entry.id   AF-A0A9W4ISZ6-F1
#
_cell.length_a   1.000
_cell.length_b   1.000
_cell.length_c   1.000
_cell.angle_alpha   90.00
_cell.angle_beta   90.00
_cell.angle_gamma   90.00
#
_symmetry.space_group_name_H-M   'P 1'
#
loop_
_entity.id
_entity.type
_entity.pdbx_description
1 polymer ?
#
loop_
_entity_poly.entity_id
_entity_poly.type
_entity_poly.pdbx_seq_one_letter_code
_entity_poly.pdbx_strand_id
1 'polypeptide(L)'
;MPVFSKEAILPERTDIDRSKCTRVVPMRVLGLGLSRTGTNSLRSALRTLGYDDTYHGFAAFMENPRDCEMWLKALAAKFDGQGKPFGREEFDQLLGHCQAVTDIPAICFVPELIEAYPEAKVILTHRDINDWHTSVMETIIKQVDNPLTNMATRFFLIFCRSSFQLPRKVSVHVCQNYYQDFKFNGRQIYREHYALVDSLVPEDNLLHYRIEEGWEPLCRFLGQPIPDVPFPYGNTAAEVLAKTRAFIAVEAMHALRRFCVFWVIVVAIVVSAFHLLFAFKEVLGFFLRLLWGICCTPFPVLHFLYFILCTTFAVLEAR
;
A
#
# COMPACT_ATOMS: atom_id res chain seq x y z
N MET A 1 -20.40 -4.27 -22.18
CA MET A 1 -19.39 -4.52 -21.12
C MET A 1 -20.15 -4.89 -19.86
N PRO A 2 -19.88 -6.03 -19.20
CA PRO A 2 -20.52 -6.30 -17.93
C PRO A 2 -20.05 -5.25 -16.92
N VAL A 3 -21.00 -4.52 -16.36
CA VAL A 3 -20.75 -3.53 -15.31
C VAL A 3 -20.55 -4.32 -14.03
N PHE A 4 -19.31 -4.70 -13.73
CA PHE A 4 -18.97 -5.26 -12.41
C PHE A 4 -19.27 -4.18 -11.35
N SER A 5 -19.94 -4.56 -10.26
CA SER A 5 -20.19 -3.63 -9.15
C SER A 5 -18.88 -3.13 -8.57
N LYS A 6 -18.87 -1.93 -7.98
CA LYS A 6 -17.68 -1.32 -7.39
C LYS A 6 -17.05 -2.22 -6.31
N GLU A 7 -17.86 -2.94 -5.53
CA GLU A 7 -17.39 -3.94 -4.55
C GLU A 7 -16.75 -5.17 -5.20
N ALA A 8 -17.23 -5.61 -6.38
CA ALA A 8 -16.63 -6.72 -7.11
C ALA A 8 -15.23 -6.38 -7.68
N ILE A 9 -14.90 -5.08 -7.79
CA ILE A 9 -13.64 -4.61 -8.38
C ILE A 9 -12.60 -4.26 -7.31
N LEU A 10 -13.02 -3.72 -6.16
CA LEU A 10 -12.13 -3.34 -5.06
C LEU A 10 -12.72 -3.84 -3.72
N PRO A 11 -12.12 -4.87 -3.09
CA PRO A 11 -12.58 -5.34 -1.79
C PRO A 11 -12.41 -4.27 -0.72
N GLU A 12 -13.17 -4.39 0.37
CA GLU A 12 -12.96 -3.59 1.57
C GLU A 12 -11.51 -3.74 2.05
N ARG A 13 -10.86 -2.60 2.32
CA ARG A 13 -9.45 -2.56 2.70
C ARG A 13 -9.29 -2.53 4.20
N THR A 14 -8.43 -3.41 4.69
CA THR A 14 -7.98 -3.38 6.08
C THR A 14 -6.63 -2.65 6.20
N ASP A 15 -6.22 -2.31 7.42
CA ASP A 15 -4.90 -1.74 7.74
C ASP A 15 -4.25 -2.47 8.92
N ILE A 16 -4.27 -3.81 8.85
CA ILE A 16 -3.78 -4.69 9.92
C ILE A 16 -2.26 -4.65 9.95
N ASP A 17 -1.70 -4.41 11.14
CA ASP A 17 -0.27 -4.49 11.42
C ASP A 17 0.12 -5.95 11.73
N ARG A 18 0.50 -6.70 10.70
CA ARG A 18 0.86 -8.12 10.84
C ARG A 18 2.08 -8.38 11.70
N SER A 19 2.95 -7.40 11.90
CA SER A 19 4.15 -7.55 12.75
C SER A 19 3.82 -7.84 14.22
N LYS A 20 2.57 -7.61 14.62
CA LYS A 20 2.05 -7.86 15.96
C LYS A 20 1.15 -9.09 16.04
N CYS A 21 0.94 -9.78 14.92
CA CYS A 21 0.11 -10.97 14.86
C CYS A 21 0.91 -12.22 15.18
N THR A 22 0.21 -13.32 15.45
CA THR A 22 0.78 -14.66 15.59
C THR A 22 -0.06 -15.65 14.79
N ARG A 23 0.46 -16.85 14.58
CA ARG A 23 -0.30 -17.92 13.93
C ARG A 23 -1.47 -18.38 14.80
N VAL A 24 -2.66 -18.34 14.22
CA VAL A 24 -3.93 -18.79 14.84
C VAL A 24 -4.53 -20.01 14.15
N VAL A 25 -4.09 -20.30 12.92
CA VAL A 25 -4.49 -21.48 12.15
C VAL A 25 -3.24 -22.16 11.55
N PRO A 26 -3.17 -23.49 11.47
CA PRO A 26 -1.99 -24.18 10.94
C PRO A 26 -1.79 -23.87 9.46
N MET A 27 -0.54 -23.74 9.01
CA MET A 27 -0.23 -23.73 7.57
C MET A 27 -0.41 -25.16 7.05
N ARG A 28 -1.34 -25.35 6.11
CA ARG A 28 -1.70 -26.67 5.57
C ARG A 28 -1.26 -26.86 4.12
N VAL A 29 -1.22 -25.78 3.33
CA VAL A 29 -0.90 -25.85 1.90
C VAL A 29 0.03 -24.72 1.46
N LEU A 30 1.11 -25.08 0.78
CA LEU A 30 1.97 -24.14 0.06
C LEU A 30 1.68 -24.26 -1.44
N GLY A 31 0.98 -23.29 -2.01
CA GLY A 31 0.78 -23.19 -3.45
C GLY A 31 1.92 -22.44 -4.10
N LEU A 32 2.96 -23.18 -4.50
CA LEU A 32 4.24 -22.61 -4.91
C LEU A 32 4.35 -22.34 -6.42
N GLY A 33 3.33 -22.63 -7.22
CA GLY A 33 3.35 -22.30 -8.64
C GLY A 33 3.48 -20.80 -8.92
N LEU A 34 4.19 -20.47 -10.01
CA LEU A 34 4.44 -19.08 -10.40
C LEU A 34 3.15 -18.31 -10.62
N SER A 35 3.18 -16.99 -10.40
CA SER A 35 2.10 -16.09 -10.81
C SER A 35 1.68 -16.36 -12.26
N ARG A 36 0.39 -16.22 -12.55
CA ARG A 36 -0.22 -16.46 -13.88
C ARG A 36 -0.31 -17.93 -14.31
N THR A 37 -0.13 -18.87 -13.38
CA THR A 37 -0.40 -20.32 -13.57
C THR A 37 -1.70 -20.79 -12.92
N GLY A 38 -2.57 -19.84 -12.54
CA GLY A 38 -3.88 -20.14 -11.94
C GLY A 38 -3.94 -20.07 -10.41
N THR A 39 -2.97 -19.39 -9.79
CA THR A 39 -2.88 -19.16 -8.33
C THR A 39 -4.18 -18.62 -7.69
N ASN A 40 -4.89 -17.70 -8.36
CA ASN A 40 -6.15 -17.16 -7.83
C ASN A 40 -7.31 -18.15 -7.92
N SER A 41 -7.31 -19.01 -8.94
CA SER A 41 -8.26 -20.12 -9.03
C SER A 41 -8.00 -21.12 -7.91
N LEU A 42 -6.72 -21.47 -7.65
CA LEU A 42 -6.33 -22.28 -6.50
C LEU A 42 -6.77 -21.65 -5.17
N ARG A 43 -6.55 -20.33 -4.99
CA ARG A 43 -7.03 -19.58 -3.80
C ARG A 43 -8.53 -19.75 -3.58
N SER A 44 -9.31 -19.62 -4.65
CA SER A 44 -10.77 -19.74 -4.61
C SER A 44 -11.21 -21.18 -4.34
N ALA A 45 -10.49 -22.15 -4.92
CA ALA A 45 -10.76 -23.57 -4.75
C ALA A 45 -10.52 -24.01 -3.30
N LEU A 46 -9.38 -23.63 -2.70
CA LEU A 46 -9.07 -23.95 -1.31
C LEU A 46 -10.09 -23.33 -0.33
N ARG A 47 -10.52 -22.09 -0.56
CA ARG A 47 -11.60 -21.47 0.23
C ARG A 47 -12.93 -22.22 0.09
N THR A 48 -13.26 -22.71 -1.10
CA THR A 48 -14.45 -23.54 -1.33
C THR A 48 -14.37 -24.87 -0.58
N LEU A 49 -13.17 -25.44 -0.44
CA LEU A 49 -12.91 -26.64 0.37
C LEU A 49 -12.87 -26.38 1.89
N GLY A 50 -13.23 -25.16 2.34
CA GLY A 50 -13.34 -24.81 3.75
C GLY A 50 -12.02 -24.44 4.43
N TYR A 51 -10.99 -24.05 3.66
CA TYR A 51 -9.79 -23.45 4.25
C TYR A 51 -10.11 -22.03 4.73
N ASP A 52 -9.76 -21.71 5.97
CA ASP A 52 -10.12 -20.43 6.63
C ASP A 52 -9.75 -19.22 5.77
N ASP A 53 -8.48 -19.17 5.35
CA ASP A 53 -8.03 -18.24 4.31
C ASP A 53 -6.86 -18.83 3.52
N THR A 54 -6.74 -18.37 2.28
CA THR A 54 -5.60 -18.62 1.39
C THR A 54 -4.99 -17.29 0.99
N TYR A 55 -3.78 -17.02 1.44
CA TYR A 55 -3.03 -15.82 1.10
C TYR A 55 -2.69 -15.81 -0.40
N HIS A 56 -2.77 -14.64 -1.01
CA HIS A 56 -2.50 -14.42 -2.45
C HIS A 56 -1.95 -13.00 -2.62
N GLY A 57 -1.36 -12.67 -3.77
CA GLY A 57 -0.93 -11.29 -4.06
C GLY A 57 -2.05 -10.25 -3.95
N PHE A 58 -3.32 -10.66 -4.04
CA PHE A 58 -4.46 -9.77 -3.80
C PHE A 58 -4.60 -9.37 -2.33
N ALA A 59 -4.21 -10.26 -1.40
CA ALA A 59 -4.15 -9.92 0.02
C ALA A 59 -3.17 -8.75 0.24
N ALA A 60 -1.93 -8.88 -0.27
CA ALA A 60 -0.90 -7.87 -0.13
C ALA A 60 -1.17 -6.57 -0.93
N PHE A 61 -1.78 -6.66 -2.12
CA PHE A 61 -1.89 -5.50 -3.03
C PHE A 61 -3.25 -4.80 -3.02
N MET A 62 -4.30 -5.49 -2.57
CA MET A 62 -5.67 -4.97 -2.67
C MET A 62 -6.42 -5.00 -1.34
N GLU A 63 -6.26 -6.04 -0.51
CA GLU A 63 -7.06 -6.24 0.71
C GLU A 63 -6.39 -5.61 1.95
N ASN A 64 -5.12 -5.93 2.22
CA ASN A 64 -4.33 -5.34 3.31
C ASN A 64 -2.96 -4.81 2.82
N PRO A 65 -2.89 -3.64 2.13
CA PRO A 65 -1.63 -3.08 1.60
C PRO A 65 -0.51 -2.90 2.62
N ARG A 66 -0.83 -2.84 3.92
CA ARG A 66 0.15 -2.77 5.00
C ARG A 66 1.00 -4.03 5.14
N ASP A 67 0.53 -5.20 4.68
CA ASP A 67 1.34 -6.43 4.60
C ASP A 67 2.63 -6.21 3.81
N CYS A 68 2.60 -5.30 2.82
CA CYS A 68 3.76 -4.95 2.04
C CYS A 68 4.90 -4.34 2.88
N GLU A 69 4.65 -3.80 4.08
CA GLU A 69 5.72 -3.36 4.99
C GLU A 69 6.59 -4.53 5.44
N MET A 70 5.99 -5.68 5.75
CA MET A 70 6.72 -6.90 6.10
C MET A 70 7.33 -7.57 4.86
N TRP A 71 6.61 -7.64 3.74
CA TRP A 71 7.17 -8.18 2.50
C TRP A 71 8.40 -7.39 2.03
N LEU A 72 8.41 -6.07 2.15
CA LEU A 72 9.60 -5.27 1.81
C LEU A 72 10.79 -5.59 2.72
N LYS A 73 10.56 -5.84 4.02
CA LYS A 73 11.63 -6.29 4.93
C LYS A 73 12.16 -7.67 4.54
N ALA A 74 11.27 -8.61 4.23
CA ALA A 74 11.64 -9.96 3.80
C ALA A 74 12.45 -9.93 2.49
N LEU A 75 11.99 -9.14 1.51
CA LEU A 75 12.66 -8.97 0.22
C LEU A 75 14.04 -8.31 0.38
N ALA A 76 14.14 -7.25 1.20
CA ALA A 76 15.41 -6.60 1.49
C ALA A 76 16.40 -7.54 2.21
N ALA A 77 15.93 -8.36 3.14
CA ALA A 77 16.77 -9.36 3.81
C ALA A 77 17.30 -10.41 2.82
N LYS A 78 16.45 -10.89 1.91
CA LYS A 78 16.79 -11.94 0.95
C LYS A 78 17.67 -11.47 -0.21
N PHE A 79 17.31 -10.35 -0.84
CA PHE A 79 17.93 -9.92 -2.09
C PHE A 79 18.95 -8.79 -1.90
N ASP A 80 18.81 -7.97 -0.85
CA ASP A 80 19.70 -6.84 -0.60
C ASP A 80 20.67 -7.07 0.56
N GLY A 81 20.55 -8.21 1.27
CA GLY A 81 21.35 -8.51 2.47
C GLY A 81 21.05 -7.60 3.66
N GLN A 82 19.85 -7.00 3.72
CA GLN A 82 19.47 -6.02 4.74
C GLN A 82 18.46 -6.58 5.75
N GLY A 83 18.90 -6.75 6.99
CA GLY A 83 18.06 -7.24 8.08
C GLY A 83 18.15 -8.76 8.28
N LYS A 84 17.27 -9.29 9.14
CA LYS A 84 17.21 -10.72 9.47
C LYS A 84 16.47 -11.48 8.35
N PRO A 85 17.01 -12.61 7.84
CA PRO A 85 16.26 -13.51 6.98
C PRO A 85 14.94 -13.94 7.64
N PHE A 86 13.86 -13.96 6.86
CA PHE A 86 12.55 -14.38 7.36
C PHE A 86 12.51 -15.90 7.56
N GLY A 87 12.03 -16.33 8.73
CA GLY A 87 11.74 -17.73 9.03
C GLY A 87 10.30 -17.92 9.51
N ARG A 88 10.04 -19.05 10.17
CA ARG A 88 8.68 -19.41 10.65
C ARG A 88 8.04 -18.31 11.50
N GLU A 89 8.78 -17.66 12.40
CA GLU A 89 8.23 -16.61 13.27
C GLU A 89 7.68 -15.41 12.47
N GLU A 90 8.45 -14.90 11.52
CA GLU A 90 8.02 -13.77 10.69
C GLU A 90 6.91 -14.15 9.69
N PHE A 91 6.94 -15.39 9.17
CA PHE A 91 5.85 -15.90 8.35
C PHE A 91 4.58 -16.17 9.17
N ASP A 92 4.68 -16.55 10.43
CA ASP A 92 3.55 -16.73 11.34
C ASP A 92 2.90 -15.39 11.69
N GLN A 93 3.68 -14.33 11.83
CA GLN A 93 3.16 -12.96 11.92
C GLN A 93 2.36 -12.57 10.68
N LEU A 94 2.94 -12.79 9.49
CA LEU A 94 2.37 -12.33 8.21
C LEU A 94 1.19 -13.17 7.72
N LEU A 95 1.32 -14.50 7.81
CA LEU A 95 0.44 -15.51 7.22
C LEU A 95 -0.33 -16.30 8.29
N GLY A 96 -0.25 -15.90 9.55
CA GLY A 96 -0.77 -16.68 10.68
C GLY A 96 -2.27 -16.93 10.71
N HIS A 97 -3.02 -16.13 9.94
CA HIS A 97 -4.47 -16.22 9.77
C HIS A 97 -4.87 -17.04 8.53
N CYS A 98 -3.90 -17.48 7.73
CA CYS A 98 -4.13 -18.26 6.52
C CYS A 98 -3.66 -19.70 6.71
N GLN A 99 -4.47 -20.63 6.24
CA GLN A 99 -4.13 -22.05 6.17
C GLN A 99 -3.40 -22.41 4.87
N ALA A 100 -3.38 -21.51 3.90
CA ALA A 100 -2.64 -21.69 2.66
C ALA A 100 -2.04 -20.38 2.17
N VAL A 101 -1.02 -20.47 1.32
CA VAL A 101 -0.38 -19.31 0.68
C VAL A 101 -0.08 -19.61 -0.78
N THR A 102 -0.28 -18.61 -1.64
CA THR A 102 -0.08 -18.68 -3.09
C THR A 102 0.47 -17.35 -3.59
N ASP A 103 1.02 -17.38 -4.82
CA ASP A 103 1.37 -16.17 -5.59
C ASP A 103 2.49 -15.30 -4.98
N ILE A 104 2.89 -14.26 -5.71
CA ILE A 104 3.81 -13.24 -5.19
C ILE A 104 3.15 -12.44 -4.06
N PRO A 105 3.91 -12.00 -3.05
CA PRO A 105 5.37 -12.12 -2.94
C PRO A 105 5.87 -13.45 -2.36
N ALA A 106 4.98 -14.29 -1.83
CA ALA A 106 5.36 -15.47 -1.05
C ALA A 106 6.21 -16.48 -1.85
N ILE A 107 5.91 -16.70 -3.13
CA ILE A 107 6.69 -17.63 -3.99
C ILE A 107 8.16 -17.20 -4.21
N CYS A 108 8.54 -15.98 -3.84
CA CYS A 108 9.95 -15.57 -3.83
C CYS A 108 10.75 -16.27 -2.70
N PHE A 109 10.07 -16.94 -1.76
CA PHE A 109 10.61 -17.54 -0.55
C PHE A 109 10.38 -19.06 -0.50
N VAL A 110 10.44 -19.75 -1.65
CA VAL A 110 10.19 -21.21 -1.73
C VAL A 110 11.00 -22.01 -0.70
N PRO A 111 12.35 -21.92 -0.65
CA PRO A 111 13.12 -22.67 0.33
C PRO A 111 12.72 -22.34 1.78
N GLU A 112 12.57 -21.06 2.08
CA GLU A 112 12.26 -20.59 3.43
C GLU A 112 10.85 -20.99 3.87
N LEU A 113 9.87 -21.04 2.96
CA LEU A 113 8.51 -21.49 3.26
C LEU A 113 8.44 -23.00 3.46
N ILE A 114 9.20 -23.78 2.68
CA ILE A 114 9.28 -25.24 2.84
C ILE A 114 9.98 -25.58 4.17
N GLU A 115 11.10 -24.92 4.47
CA GLU A 115 11.81 -25.07 5.74
C GLU A 115 10.94 -24.60 6.91
N ALA A 116 10.23 -23.48 6.74
CA ALA A 116 9.34 -22.98 7.76
C ALA A 116 8.18 -23.94 7.99
N TYR A 117 7.57 -24.57 6.98
CA TYR A 117 6.36 -25.38 7.10
C TYR A 117 6.49 -26.78 6.46
N PRO A 118 7.37 -27.66 6.99
CA PRO A 118 7.60 -29.00 6.43
C PRO A 118 6.35 -29.91 6.51
N GLU A 119 5.39 -29.57 7.39
CA GLU A 119 4.12 -30.27 7.55
C GLU A 119 3.08 -29.95 6.46
N ALA A 120 3.28 -28.86 5.71
CA ALA A 120 2.32 -28.41 4.71
C ALA A 120 2.44 -29.22 3.42
N LYS A 121 1.31 -29.51 2.79
CA LYS A 121 1.27 -30.10 1.44
C LYS A 121 1.69 -29.05 0.41
N VAL A 122 2.41 -29.45 -0.63
CA VAL A 122 2.85 -28.53 -1.68
C VAL A 122 2.05 -28.75 -2.95
N ILE A 123 1.51 -27.67 -3.51
CA ILE A 123 0.83 -27.68 -4.80
C ILE A 123 1.60 -26.76 -5.76
N LEU A 124 2.10 -27.34 -6.83
CA LEU A 124 2.85 -26.65 -7.87
C LEU A 124 1.97 -26.52 -9.11
N THR A 125 1.36 -25.34 -9.29
CA THR A 125 0.48 -25.10 -10.44
C THR A 125 1.28 -24.91 -11.73
N HIS A 126 0.85 -25.51 -12.84
CA HIS A 126 1.54 -25.49 -14.13
C HIS A 126 0.73 -24.79 -15.20
N ARG A 127 1.45 -24.24 -16.19
CA ARG A 127 0.90 -23.73 -17.44
C ARG A 127 1.91 -24.00 -18.55
N ASP A 128 1.46 -24.02 -19.81
CA ASP A 128 2.42 -23.97 -20.91
C ASP A 128 3.37 -22.77 -20.73
N ILE A 129 4.67 -23.02 -20.90
CA ILE A 129 5.72 -22.05 -20.59
C ILE A 129 5.66 -20.81 -21.49
N ASN A 130 5.24 -20.96 -22.75
CA ASN A 130 5.14 -19.84 -23.68
C ASN A 130 3.89 -19.02 -23.42
N ASP A 131 2.76 -19.68 -23.14
CA ASP A 131 1.52 -19.02 -22.74
C ASP A 131 1.68 -18.28 -21.42
N TRP A 132 2.38 -18.89 -20.46
CA TRP A 132 2.74 -18.26 -19.20
C TRP A 132 3.62 -17.02 -19.42
N HIS A 133 4.69 -17.14 -20.22
CA HIS A 133 5.60 -16.02 -20.51
C HIS A 133 4.85 -14.83 -21.09
N THR A 134 4.00 -15.07 -22.11
CA THR A 134 3.12 -14.07 -22.70
C THR A 134 2.20 -13.45 -21.64
N SER A 135 1.56 -14.28 -20.80
CA SER A 135 0.65 -13.77 -19.77
C SER A 135 1.35 -12.88 -18.74
N VAL A 136 2.56 -13.21 -18.30
CA VAL A 136 3.33 -12.39 -17.37
C VAL A 136 3.78 -11.08 -18.03
N MET A 137 4.25 -11.13 -19.29
CA MET A 137 4.60 -9.93 -20.07
C MET A 137 3.42 -8.96 -20.19
N GLU A 138 2.23 -9.47 -20.52
CA GLU A 138 1.04 -8.65 -20.74
C GLU A 138 0.42 -8.06 -19.47
N THR A 139 0.68 -8.68 -18.31
CA THR A 139 0.06 -8.29 -17.04
C THR A 139 1.06 -7.65 -16.08
N ILE A 140 1.98 -8.43 -15.52
CA ILE A 140 2.89 -8.00 -14.44
C ILE A 140 3.94 -7.01 -14.98
N ILE A 141 4.70 -7.41 -15.99
CA ILE A 141 5.81 -6.60 -16.52
C ILE A 141 5.28 -5.30 -17.12
N LYS A 142 4.27 -5.40 -18.00
CA LYS A 142 3.62 -4.22 -18.58
C LYS A 142 3.07 -3.24 -17.55
N GLN A 143 2.58 -3.71 -16.40
CA GLN A 143 2.07 -2.84 -15.33
C GLN A 143 3.20 -2.12 -14.57
N VAL A 144 4.32 -2.82 -14.32
CA VAL A 144 5.49 -2.23 -13.67
C VAL A 144 6.17 -1.22 -14.60
N ASP A 145 6.33 -1.55 -15.88
CA ASP A 145 7.01 -0.69 -16.85
C ASP A 145 6.15 0.48 -17.36
N ASN A 146 4.85 0.49 -17.06
CA ASN A 146 3.92 1.51 -17.55
C ASN A 146 4.36 2.94 -17.14
N PRO A 147 4.73 3.82 -18.09
CA PRO A 147 5.23 5.18 -17.78
C PRO A 147 4.21 6.06 -17.07
N LEU A 148 2.93 5.94 -17.41
CA LEU A 148 1.84 6.70 -16.77
C LEU A 148 1.68 6.27 -15.31
N THR A 149 1.78 4.97 -15.05
CA THR A 149 1.70 4.44 -13.67
C THR A 149 2.93 4.85 -12.87
N ASN A 150 4.12 4.84 -13.48
CA ASN A 150 5.35 5.36 -12.89
C ASN A 150 5.25 6.84 -12.54
N MET A 151 4.77 7.67 -13.46
CA MET A 151 4.59 9.10 -13.26
C MET A 151 3.54 9.40 -12.19
N ALA A 152 2.39 8.74 -12.24
CA ALA A 152 1.33 8.88 -11.24
C ALA A 152 1.83 8.49 -9.84
N THR A 153 2.58 7.38 -9.72
CA THR A 153 3.19 6.98 -8.44
C THR A 153 4.12 8.07 -7.90
N ARG A 154 5.02 8.62 -8.73
CA ARG A 154 5.96 9.69 -8.33
C ARG A 154 5.22 10.95 -7.90
N PHE A 155 4.15 11.32 -8.62
CA PHE A 155 3.33 12.47 -8.25
C PHE A 155 2.58 12.24 -6.92
N PHE A 156 1.97 11.05 -6.74
CA PHE A 156 1.30 10.69 -5.48
C PHE A 156 2.28 10.55 -4.31
N LEU A 157 3.55 10.19 -4.55
CA LEU A 157 4.61 10.10 -3.54
C LEU A 157 4.93 11.44 -2.86
N ILE A 158 4.83 12.55 -3.59
CA ILE A 158 5.21 13.89 -3.06
C ILE A 158 4.15 14.43 -2.10
N PHE A 159 2.87 14.12 -2.34
CA PHE A 159 1.77 14.79 -1.64
C PHE A 159 0.93 13.87 -0.75
N CYS A 160 1.16 12.55 -0.77
CA CYS A 160 0.33 11.59 -0.05
C CYS A 160 1.10 10.33 0.40
N ARG A 161 0.77 9.79 1.58
CA ARG A 161 0.96 8.36 1.88
C ARG A 161 -0.12 7.60 1.10
N SER A 162 0.16 7.25 -0.16
CA SER A 162 -0.79 6.51 -1.02
C SER A 162 -0.70 5.02 -0.69
N SER A 163 -1.86 4.37 -0.63
CA SER A 163 -1.98 2.92 -0.46
C SER A 163 -1.28 2.12 -1.57
N PHE A 164 -0.97 2.78 -2.70
CA PHE A 164 -0.26 2.19 -3.83
C PHE A 164 1.25 2.08 -3.63
N GLN A 165 1.84 2.84 -2.71
CA GLN A 165 3.30 2.94 -2.60
C GLN A 165 3.95 1.64 -2.20
N LEU A 166 3.41 0.96 -1.18
CA LEU A 166 3.98 -0.28 -0.69
C LEU A 166 3.77 -1.43 -1.70
N PRO A 167 2.55 -1.68 -2.24
CA PRO A 167 2.35 -2.66 -3.31
C PRO A 167 3.25 -2.42 -4.52
N ARG A 168 3.41 -1.14 -4.93
CA ARG A 168 4.27 -0.78 -6.05
C ARG A 168 5.74 -1.07 -5.76
N LYS A 169 6.24 -0.72 -4.57
CA LYS A 169 7.62 -1.01 -4.17
C LYS A 169 7.88 -2.52 -4.16
N VAL A 170 6.95 -3.31 -3.61
CA VAL A 170 7.03 -4.78 -3.63
C VAL A 170 7.05 -5.30 -5.06
N SER A 171 6.13 -4.84 -5.92
CA SER A 171 6.04 -5.27 -7.32
C SER A 171 7.32 -4.96 -8.10
N VAL A 172 7.87 -3.76 -7.93
CA VAL A 172 9.14 -3.34 -8.56
C VAL A 172 10.30 -4.20 -8.06
N HIS A 173 10.41 -4.40 -6.74
CA HIS A 173 11.48 -5.18 -6.14
C HIS A 173 11.43 -6.65 -6.61
N VAL A 174 10.24 -7.27 -6.61
CA VAL A 174 10.04 -8.63 -7.15
C VAL A 174 10.42 -8.68 -8.63
N CYS A 175 10.00 -7.70 -9.44
CA CYS A 175 10.36 -7.68 -10.86
C CYS A 175 11.86 -7.53 -11.08
N GLN A 176 12.55 -6.71 -10.29
CA GLN A 176 13.99 -6.46 -10.44
C GLN A 176 14.85 -7.63 -9.96
N ASN A 177 14.50 -8.24 -8.81
CA ASN A 177 15.37 -9.21 -8.15
C ASN A 177 14.96 -10.67 -8.40
N TYR A 178 13.65 -10.94 -8.52
CA TYR A 178 13.14 -12.29 -8.75
C TYR A 178 12.92 -12.58 -10.23
N TYR A 179 12.18 -11.71 -10.93
CA TYR A 179 11.94 -11.87 -12.36
C TYR A 179 13.07 -11.30 -13.24
N GLN A 180 13.94 -10.46 -12.69
CA GLN A 180 15.13 -9.89 -13.33
C GLN A 180 14.84 -9.39 -14.76
N ASP A 181 15.68 -9.76 -15.72
CA ASP A 181 15.42 -9.51 -17.14
C ASP A 181 14.41 -10.51 -17.72
N PHE A 182 13.15 -10.37 -17.28
CA PHE A 182 12.08 -11.31 -17.60
C PHE A 182 11.84 -11.44 -19.12
N LYS A 183 12.07 -10.37 -19.86
CA LYS A 183 11.83 -10.35 -21.31
C LYS A 183 12.70 -11.39 -22.01
N PHE A 184 13.97 -11.51 -21.63
CA PHE A 184 14.90 -12.45 -22.24
C PHE A 184 15.00 -13.77 -21.46
N ASN A 185 14.92 -13.72 -20.12
CA ASN A 185 15.19 -14.86 -19.25
C ASN A 185 13.94 -15.48 -18.61
N GLY A 186 12.73 -14.98 -18.87
CA GLY A 186 11.51 -15.44 -18.19
C GLY A 186 11.28 -16.95 -18.29
N ARG A 187 11.54 -17.57 -19.45
CA ARG A 187 11.46 -19.03 -19.62
C ARG A 187 12.50 -19.79 -18.79
N GLN A 188 13.68 -19.22 -18.61
CA GLN A 188 14.71 -19.83 -17.77
C GLN A 188 14.30 -19.77 -16.30
N ILE A 189 13.80 -18.62 -15.84
CA ILE A 189 13.25 -18.43 -14.49
C ILE A 189 12.12 -19.42 -14.21
N TYR A 190 11.25 -19.70 -15.19
CA TYR A 190 10.26 -20.76 -15.07
C TYR A 190 10.93 -22.11 -14.78
N ARG A 191 11.86 -22.56 -15.62
CA ARG A 191 12.49 -23.88 -15.42
C ARG A 191 13.21 -23.99 -14.08
N GLU A 192 13.96 -22.96 -13.71
CA GLU A 192 14.71 -22.92 -12.46
C GLU A 192 13.80 -22.95 -11.23
N HIS A 193 12.70 -22.20 -11.26
CA HIS A 193 11.73 -22.19 -10.17
C HIS A 193 11.12 -23.58 -9.93
N TYR A 194 10.66 -24.24 -10.99
CA TYR A 194 10.01 -25.54 -10.86
C TYR A 194 11.01 -26.63 -10.48
N ALA A 195 12.20 -26.62 -11.08
CA ALA A 195 13.28 -27.54 -10.68
C ALA A 195 13.70 -27.36 -9.21
N LEU A 196 13.70 -26.12 -8.70
CA LEU A 196 13.96 -25.85 -7.29
C LEU A 196 12.90 -26.50 -6.39
N VAL A 197 11.60 -26.31 -6.68
CA VAL A 197 10.52 -26.90 -5.88
C VAL A 197 10.62 -28.42 -5.90
N ASP A 198 10.80 -29.01 -7.09
CA ASP A 198 10.93 -30.46 -7.26
C ASP A 198 12.13 -31.05 -6.49
N SER A 199 13.22 -30.27 -6.36
CA SER A 199 14.41 -30.71 -5.59
C SER A 199 14.24 -30.65 -4.06
N LEU A 200 13.30 -29.84 -3.58
CA LEU A 200 13.13 -29.57 -2.15
C LEU A 200 11.97 -30.35 -1.53
N VAL A 201 11.00 -30.78 -2.33
CA VAL A 201 9.77 -31.42 -1.85
C VAL A 201 9.73 -32.89 -2.26
N PRO A 202 9.53 -33.83 -1.32
CA PRO A 202 9.31 -35.23 -1.66
C PRO A 202 8.09 -35.42 -2.57
N GLU A 203 8.16 -36.36 -3.51
CA GLU A 203 7.11 -36.62 -4.50
C GLU A 203 5.74 -36.89 -3.85
N ASP A 204 5.70 -37.64 -2.74
CA ASP A 204 4.47 -37.96 -2.01
C ASP A 204 3.80 -36.73 -1.36
N ASN A 205 4.52 -35.62 -1.21
CA ASN A 205 4.03 -34.35 -0.64
C ASN A 205 3.91 -33.22 -1.69
N LEU A 206 4.06 -33.55 -2.98
CA LEU A 206 4.03 -32.60 -4.08
C LEU A 206 2.94 -32.96 -5.10
N LEU A 207 2.03 -32.02 -5.36
CA LEU A 207 1.08 -32.12 -6.45
C LEU A 207 1.46 -31.18 -7.59
N HIS A 208 1.84 -31.74 -8.74
CA HIS A 208 1.86 -31.02 -10.01
C HIS A 208 0.42 -30.87 -10.51
N TYR A 209 -0.04 -29.63 -10.68
CA TYR A 209 -1.45 -29.37 -10.91
C TYR A 209 -1.69 -28.37 -12.04
N ARG A 210 -2.54 -28.73 -13.01
CA ARG A 210 -3.10 -27.80 -14.00
C ARG A 210 -4.52 -27.46 -13.60
N ILE A 211 -4.86 -26.17 -13.61
CA ILE A 211 -6.19 -25.71 -13.22
C ILE A 211 -7.30 -26.31 -14.09
N GLU A 212 -6.97 -26.67 -15.33
CA GLU A 212 -7.86 -27.36 -16.26
C GLU A 212 -8.29 -28.76 -15.79
N GLU A 213 -7.53 -29.38 -14.89
CA GLU A 213 -7.86 -30.70 -14.33
C GLU A 213 -9.00 -30.65 -13.29
N GLY A 214 -9.35 -29.45 -12.81
CA GLY A 214 -10.51 -29.26 -11.94
C GLY A 214 -10.36 -29.93 -10.55
N TRP A 215 -11.48 -30.34 -9.96
CA TRP A 215 -11.53 -30.74 -8.55
C TRP A 215 -10.83 -32.04 -8.22
N GLU A 216 -10.87 -33.03 -9.12
CA GLU A 216 -10.54 -34.42 -8.78
C GLU A 216 -9.11 -34.61 -8.24
N PRO A 217 -8.03 -34.23 -8.95
CA PRO A 217 -6.67 -34.42 -8.44
C PRO A 217 -6.39 -33.57 -7.20
N LEU A 218 -6.95 -32.35 -7.13
CA LEU A 218 -6.80 -31.46 -5.98
C LEU A 218 -7.43 -32.07 -4.72
N CYS A 219 -8.68 -32.51 -4.80
CA CYS A 219 -9.41 -33.08 -3.68
C CYS A 219 -8.79 -34.42 -3.23
N ARG A 220 -8.38 -35.26 -4.18
CA ARG A 220 -7.67 -36.52 -3.90
C ARG A 220 -6.37 -36.27 -3.13
N PHE A 221 -5.55 -35.34 -3.60
CA PHE A 221 -4.28 -35.01 -2.95
C PHE A 221 -4.50 -34.41 -1.56
N LEU A 222 -5.53 -33.58 -1.37
CA LEU A 222 -5.84 -32.97 -0.08
C LEU A 222 -6.61 -33.88 0.88
N GLY A 223 -7.15 -35.00 0.41
CA GLY A 223 -8.01 -35.88 1.20
C GLY A 223 -9.39 -35.27 1.51
N GLN A 224 -9.91 -34.47 0.59
CA GLN A 224 -11.18 -33.74 0.72
C GLN A 224 -12.25 -34.33 -0.22
N PRO A 225 -13.55 -34.23 0.11
CA PRO A 225 -14.61 -34.59 -0.83
C PRO A 225 -14.67 -33.57 -1.99
N ILE A 226 -15.03 -34.05 -3.19
CA ILE A 226 -15.29 -33.17 -4.33
C ILE A 226 -16.58 -32.38 -4.07
N PRO A 227 -16.55 -31.03 -4.11
CA PRO A 227 -17.74 -30.23 -3.87
C PRO A 227 -18.66 -30.22 -5.09
N ASP A 228 -19.97 -30.08 -4.87
CA ASP A 228 -21.01 -30.00 -5.92
C ASP A 228 -21.13 -28.58 -6.49
N VAL A 229 -20.01 -28.01 -6.94
CA VAL A 229 -19.94 -26.70 -7.60
C VAL A 229 -18.89 -26.73 -8.73
N PRO A 230 -19.03 -25.92 -9.79
CA PRO A 230 -18.01 -25.81 -10.82
C PRO A 230 -16.65 -25.35 -10.25
N PHE A 231 -15.56 -25.84 -10.83
CA PHE A 231 -14.23 -25.38 -10.44
C PHE A 231 -14.08 -23.87 -10.72
N PRO A 232 -13.52 -23.08 -9.79
CA PRO A 232 -13.42 -21.63 -9.98
C PRO A 232 -12.40 -21.26 -11.05
N TYR A 233 -12.85 -20.52 -12.07
CA TYR A 233 -11.99 -19.89 -13.07
C TYR A 233 -12.04 -18.37 -12.92
N GLY A 234 -10.90 -17.69 -13.04
CA GLY A 234 -10.86 -16.22 -13.00
C GLY A 234 -9.46 -15.66 -13.16
N ASN A 235 -9.33 -14.35 -12.96
CA ASN A 235 -8.07 -13.61 -13.09
C ASN A 235 -7.52 -13.58 -14.54
N THR A 236 -8.41 -13.44 -15.52
CA THR A 236 -8.02 -13.25 -16.93
C THR A 236 -7.20 -11.96 -17.11
N ALA A 237 -6.38 -11.87 -18.17
CA ALA A 237 -5.60 -10.66 -18.42
C ALA A 237 -6.49 -9.40 -18.56
N ALA A 238 -7.68 -9.55 -19.14
CA ALA A 238 -8.68 -8.49 -19.23
C ALA A 238 -9.20 -8.05 -17.85
N GLU A 239 -9.48 -8.99 -16.94
CA GLU A 239 -9.87 -8.68 -15.56
C GLU A 239 -8.75 -7.97 -14.79
N VAL A 240 -7.49 -8.40 -14.95
CA VAL A 240 -6.34 -7.74 -14.33
C VAL A 240 -6.26 -6.29 -14.81
N LEU A 241 -6.34 -6.06 -16.13
CA LEU A 241 -6.33 -4.70 -16.69
C LEU A 241 -7.48 -3.86 -16.17
N ALA A 242 -8.69 -4.42 -16.08
CA ALA A 242 -9.87 -3.73 -15.57
C ALA A 242 -9.69 -3.33 -14.10
N LYS A 243 -9.23 -4.25 -13.24
CA LYS A 243 -8.94 -4.00 -11.82
C LYS A 243 -7.86 -2.93 -11.66
N THR A 244 -6.77 -3.02 -12.42
CA THR A 244 -5.70 -2.03 -12.39
C THR A 244 -6.19 -0.63 -12.79
N ARG A 245 -7.00 -0.52 -13.86
CA ARG A 245 -7.59 0.76 -14.27
C ARG A 245 -8.52 1.36 -13.21
N ALA A 246 -9.41 0.54 -12.65
CA ALA A 246 -10.33 0.97 -11.61
C ALA A 246 -9.58 1.42 -10.35
N PHE A 247 -8.55 0.68 -9.94
CA PHE A 247 -7.68 1.04 -8.84
C PHE A 247 -6.99 2.39 -9.08
N ILE A 248 -6.37 2.58 -10.24
CA ILE A 248 -5.71 3.85 -10.61
C ILE A 248 -6.70 5.02 -10.57
N ALA A 249 -7.92 4.82 -11.11
CA ALA A 249 -8.96 5.84 -11.08
C ALA A 249 -9.38 6.21 -9.66
N VAL A 250 -9.57 5.22 -8.78
CA VAL A 250 -9.93 5.45 -7.38
C VAL A 250 -8.82 6.18 -6.62
N GLU A 251 -7.56 5.78 -6.80
CA GLU A 251 -6.44 6.49 -6.18
C GLU A 251 -6.28 7.91 -6.73
N ALA A 252 -6.48 8.13 -8.03
CA ALA A 252 -6.47 9.48 -8.61
C ALA A 252 -7.56 10.36 -8.01
N MET A 253 -8.78 9.82 -7.81
CA MET A 253 -9.86 10.53 -7.12
C MET A 253 -9.51 10.83 -5.66
N HIS A 254 -8.92 9.88 -4.93
CA HIS A 254 -8.47 10.12 -3.55
C HIS A 254 -7.37 11.18 -3.47
N ALA A 255 -6.41 11.14 -4.38
CA ALA A 255 -5.34 12.13 -4.46
C ALA A 255 -5.89 13.52 -4.79
N LEU A 256 -6.80 13.63 -5.77
CA LEU A 256 -7.47 14.89 -6.10
C LEU A 256 -8.24 15.44 -4.91
N ARG A 257 -9.04 14.61 -4.22
CA ARG A 257 -9.79 15.02 -3.02
C ARG A 257 -8.85 15.55 -1.94
N ARG A 258 -7.75 14.85 -1.65
CA ARG A 258 -6.77 15.26 -0.63
C ARG A 258 -6.07 16.56 -1.03
N PHE A 259 -5.71 16.70 -2.30
CA PHE A 259 -5.13 17.93 -2.85
C PHE A 259 -6.08 19.12 -2.68
N CYS A 260 -7.36 18.96 -3.04
CA CYS A 260 -8.37 19.99 -2.83
C CYS A 260 -8.51 20.36 -1.35
N VAL A 261 -8.59 19.37 -0.44
CA VAL A 261 -8.67 19.62 1.01
C VAL A 261 -7.44 20.38 1.51
N PHE A 262 -6.24 19.99 1.09
CA PHE A 262 -5.00 20.68 1.45
C PHE A 262 -5.05 22.16 1.04
N TRP A 263 -5.43 22.45 -0.22
CA TRP A 263 -5.50 23.83 -0.70
C TRP A 263 -6.61 24.65 -0.04
N VAL A 264 -7.75 24.04 0.29
CA VAL A 264 -8.79 24.70 1.09
C VAL A 264 -8.24 25.12 2.45
N ILE A 265 -7.47 24.26 3.12
CA ILE A 265 -6.82 24.60 4.40
C ILE A 265 -5.80 25.72 4.22
N VAL A 266 -4.94 25.65 3.19
CA VAL A 266 -3.95 26.70 2.90
C VAL A 266 -4.62 28.05 2.65
N VAL A 267 -5.66 28.10 1.82
CA VAL A 267 -6.41 29.33 1.54
C VAL A 267 -7.07 29.86 2.81
N ALA A 268 -7.68 29.00 3.64
CA ALA A 268 -8.27 29.41 4.91
C ALA A 268 -7.23 30.03 5.86
N ILE A 269 -6.02 29.46 5.94
CA ILE A 269 -4.92 30.01 6.74
C ILE A 269 -4.49 31.37 6.22
N VAL A 270 -4.30 31.51 4.90
CA VAL A 270 -3.88 32.78 4.27
C VAL A 270 -4.92 33.88 4.48
N VAL A 271 -6.21 33.58 4.26
CA VAL A 271 -7.31 34.52 4.49
C VAL A 271 -7.38 34.93 5.96
N SER A 272 -7.25 33.97 6.89
CA SER A 272 -7.25 34.25 8.33
C SER A 272 -6.07 35.12 8.74
N ALA A 273 -4.86 34.85 8.22
CA ALA A 273 -3.68 35.66 8.46
C ALA A 273 -3.86 37.09 7.90
N PHE A 274 -4.47 37.23 6.73
CA PHE A 274 -4.76 38.54 6.15
C PHE A 274 -5.76 39.35 7.00
N HIS A 275 -6.83 38.71 7.49
CA HIS A 275 -7.77 39.35 8.42
C HIS A 275 -7.11 39.76 9.74
N LEU A 276 -6.25 38.92 10.31
CA LEU A 276 -5.49 39.23 11.52
C LEU A 276 -4.55 40.43 11.31
N LEU A 277 -3.83 40.48 10.19
CA LEU A 277 -2.96 41.60 9.84
C LEU A 277 -3.75 42.90 9.64
N PHE A 278 -4.92 42.81 9.02
CA PHE A 278 -5.81 43.96 8.84
C PHE A 278 -6.32 44.48 10.19
N ALA A 279 -6.84 43.59 11.05
CA ALA A 279 -7.29 43.94 12.39
C ALA A 279 -6.14 44.54 13.24
N PHE A 280 -4.93 43.97 13.14
CA PHE A 280 -3.75 44.51 13.82
C PHE A 280 -3.41 45.93 13.34
N LYS A 281 -3.49 46.20 12.04
CA LYS A 281 -3.28 47.55 11.48
C LYS A 281 -4.32 48.55 12.01
N GLU A 282 -5.59 48.15 12.10
CA GLU A 282 -6.63 49.03 12.65
C GLU A 282 -6.42 49.33 14.13
N VAL A 283 -6.12 48.31 14.93
CA VAL A 283 -5.82 48.47 16.37
C VAL A 283 -4.59 49.33 16.57
N LEU A 284 -3.49 49.07 15.85
CA LEU A 284 -2.27 49.87 15.93
C LEU A 284 -2.53 51.32 15.49
N GLY A 285 -3.31 51.53 14.42
CA GLY A 285 -3.72 52.85 13.97
C GLY A 285 -4.55 53.60 15.01
N PHE A 286 -5.47 52.91 15.70
CA PHE A 286 -6.23 53.46 16.82
C PHE A 286 -5.31 53.89 17.98
N PHE A 287 -4.40 53.02 18.41
CA PHE A 287 -3.43 53.34 19.47
C PHE A 287 -2.51 54.51 19.10
N LEU A 288 -2.02 54.57 17.86
CA LEU A 288 -1.19 55.69 17.39
C LEU A 288 -1.96 57.01 17.39
N ARG A 289 -3.23 57.02 16.98
CA ARG A 289 -4.09 58.22 17.05
C ARG A 289 -4.39 58.62 18.49
N LEU A 290 -4.59 57.66 19.39
CA LEU A 290 -4.80 57.93 20.82
C LEU A 290 -3.54 58.55 21.45
N LEU A 291 -2.36 57.97 21.19
CA LEU A 291 -1.07 58.52 21.64
C LEU A 291 -0.82 59.92 21.07
N TRP A 292 -1.06 60.12 19.78
CA TRP A 292 -0.98 61.44 19.16
C TRP A 292 -1.94 62.44 19.82
N GLY A 293 -3.19 62.03 20.08
CA GLY A 293 -4.17 62.84 20.81
C GLY A 293 -3.68 63.25 22.19
N ILE A 294 -3.08 62.33 22.96
CA ILE A 294 -2.50 62.61 24.28
C ILE A 294 -1.28 63.54 24.17
N CYS A 295 -0.42 63.35 23.17
CA CYS A 295 0.74 64.21 22.96
C CYS A 295 0.37 65.61 22.45
N CYS A 296 -0.70 65.74 21.66
CA CYS A 296 -1.15 66.99 21.06
C CYS A 296 -2.27 67.68 21.83
N THR A 297 -2.83 67.07 22.89
CA THR A 297 -3.63 67.82 23.86
C THR A 297 -2.73 68.87 24.50
N PRO A 298 -2.97 70.17 24.29
CA PRO A 298 -2.20 71.20 24.98
C PRO A 298 -2.47 70.98 26.45
N PHE A 299 -1.47 70.58 27.25
CA PHE A 299 -1.60 70.47 28.70
C PHE A 299 -1.97 71.86 29.23
N PRO A 300 -3.26 72.17 29.49
CA PRO A 300 -3.64 73.51 29.89
C PRO A 300 -3.12 73.74 31.32
N VAL A 301 -2.90 72.66 32.07
CA VAL A 301 -2.43 72.67 33.46
C VAL A 301 -0.98 73.16 33.57
N LEU A 302 -0.10 72.82 32.63
CA LEU A 302 1.29 73.31 32.65
C LEU A 302 1.38 74.77 32.20
N HIS A 303 0.58 75.18 31.21
CA HIS A 303 0.52 76.57 30.78
C HIS A 303 -0.14 77.47 31.83
N PHE A 304 -1.17 76.98 32.54
CA PHE A 304 -1.82 77.69 33.63
C PHE A 304 -0.94 77.77 34.88
N LEU A 305 -0.18 76.71 35.21
CA LEU A 305 0.82 76.75 36.29
C LEU A 305 1.98 77.70 35.95
N TYR A 306 2.46 77.70 34.70
CA TYR A 306 3.47 78.66 34.25
C TYR A 306 2.96 80.11 34.30
N PHE A 307 1.70 80.34 33.88
CA PHE A 307 1.08 81.66 33.95
C PHE A 307 0.88 82.13 35.40
N ILE A 308 0.47 81.24 36.31
CA ILE A 308 0.39 81.52 37.75
C ILE A 308 1.78 81.85 38.29
N LEU A 309 2.81 81.04 38.02
CA LEU A 309 4.18 81.27 38.49
C LEU A 309 4.77 82.60 37.98
N CYS A 310 4.53 82.95 36.71
CA CYS A 310 5.00 84.23 36.15
C CYS A 310 4.24 85.44 36.73
N THR A 311 2.94 85.29 37.05
CA THR A 311 2.16 86.38 37.66
C THR A 311 2.46 86.55 39.15
N THR A 312 2.77 85.48 39.90
CA THR A 312 3.27 85.63 41.28
C THR A 312 4.67 86.25 41.35
N PHE A 313 5.56 85.96 40.38
CA PHE A 313 6.87 86.60 40.32
C PHE A 313 6.79 88.11 39.98
N ALA A 314 5.92 88.50 39.03
CA ALA A 314 5.76 89.91 38.66
C ALA A 314 5.14 90.78 39.77
N VAL A 315 4.35 90.20 40.68
CA VAL A 315 3.78 90.91 41.85
C VAL A 315 4.81 91.04 42.99
N LEU A 316 5.81 90.17 43.06
CA LEU A 316 6.88 90.22 44.05
C LEU A 316 8.01 91.21 43.68
N GLU A 317 8.19 91.53 42.39
CA GLU A 317 9.20 92.49 41.92
C GLU A 317 8.74 93.96 41.96
N ALA A 318 7.45 94.21 42.21
CA ALA A 318 6.85 95.55 42.28
C ALA A 318 6.60 96.06 43.72
N ARG A 319 7.33 95.55 44.71
CA ARG A 319 7.31 96.03 46.10
C ARG A 319 8.70 96.43 46.60
#